data_AF-A0A4E0RMS1-F1
#
_entry.id   AF-A0A4E0RMS1-F1
#
_cell.length_a   1.000
_cell.length_b   1.000
_cell.length_c   1.000
_cell.angle_alpha   90.00
_cell.angle_beta   90.00
_cell.angle_gamma   90.00
#
_symmetry.space_group_name_H-M   'P 1'
#
loop_
_entity.id
_entity.type
_entity.pdbx_description
1 polymer ?
#
loop_
_entity_poly.entity_id
_entity_poly.type
_entity_poly.pdbx_seq_one_letter_code
_entity_poly.pdbx_strand_id
1 'polypeptide(L)' 'MRFPKMYGLVSQLITMLLVVAIWCVQPSRTTGSDTIYDFKALSIDHELIPLTKYKGRVCIIVNVATY' A
#
# COMPACT_ATOMS: atom_id res chain seq x y z
N MET A 1 15.93 -45.80 -11.75
CA MET A 1 14.90 -44.75 -11.54
C MET A 1 15.57 -43.39 -11.71
N ARG A 2 15.24 -42.63 -12.77
CA ARG A 2 15.93 -41.38 -13.14
C ARG A 2 14.90 -40.25 -13.27
N PHE A 3 14.65 -39.53 -12.18
CA PHE A 3 13.79 -38.34 -12.17
C PHE A 3 14.54 -37.02 -11.88
N PRO A 4 15.66 -36.68 -12.55
CA PRO A 4 16.35 -35.41 -12.30
C PRO A 4 15.61 -34.18 -12.89
N LYS A 5 14.75 -34.38 -13.90
CA LYS A 5 14.05 -33.27 -14.59
C LYS A 5 12.85 -32.72 -13.82
N MET A 6 12.20 -33.54 -13.00
CA MET A 6 10.97 -33.16 -12.30
C MET A 6 11.25 -32.22 -11.12
N TYR A 7 12.37 -32.42 -10.42
CA TYR A 7 12.80 -31.54 -9.32
C TYR A 7 13.12 -30.11 -9.76
N GLY A 8 13.69 -29.93 -10.96
CA GLY A 8 13.97 -28.59 -11.50
C GLY A 8 12.71 -27.78 -11.77
N LEU A 9 11.71 -28.41 -12.39
CA LEU A 9 10.44 -27.76 -12.73
C LEU A 9 9.62 -27.43 -11.46
N VAL A 10 9.60 -28.35 -10.49
CA VAL A 10 8.96 -28.12 -9.18
C VAL A 10 9.66 -26.98 -8.43
N SER A 11 10.99 -26.92 -8.44
CA SER A 11 11.76 -25.83 -7.83
C SER A 11 11.47 -24.47 -8.46
N GLN A 12 11.37 -24.41 -9.80
CA GLN A 12 11.00 -23.18 -10.50
C GLN A 12 9.59 -22.72 -10.17
N LEU A 13 8.62 -23.64 -10.07
CA LEU A 13 7.25 -23.32 -9.68
C LEU A 13 7.18 -22.77 -8.25
N ILE A 14 7.90 -23.37 -7.31
CA ILE A 14 7.97 -22.89 -5.92
C ILE A 14 8.57 -21.47 -5.88
N THR A 15 9.64 -21.24 -6.62
CA THR A 15 10.29 -19.92 -6.68
C THR A 15 9.36 -18.86 -7.25
N MET A 16 8.62 -19.17 -8.31
CA MET A 16 7.62 -18.27 -8.90
C MET A 16 6.50 -17.96 -7.91
N LEU A 17 6.00 -18.98 -7.19
CA LEU A 17 4.97 -18.79 -6.19
C LEU A 17 5.43 -17.86 -5.05
N LEU A 18 6.67 -18.01 -4.58
CA LEU A 18 7.25 -17.17 -3.54
C LEU A 18 7.39 -15.72 -4.00
N VAL A 19 7.86 -15.49 -5.23
CA VAL A 19 7.96 -14.14 -5.80
C VAL A 19 6.58 -13.49 -5.86
N VAL A 20 5.57 -14.19 -6.38
CA VAL A 20 4.19 -13.66 -6.45
C VAL A 20 3.65 -13.35 -5.05
N ALA A 21 3.86 -14.22 -4.07
CA ALA A 21 3.41 -13.99 -2.70
C ALA A 21 4.04 -12.72 -2.08
N ILE A 22 5.33 -12.46 -2.34
CA ILE A 22 6.02 -11.26 -1.87
C ILE A 22 5.42 -9.99 -2.50
N TRP A 23 5.09 -10.02 -3.79
CA TRP A 23 4.46 -8.88 -4.46
C TRP A 23 2.98 -8.68 -4.10
N CYS A 24 2.25 -9.76 -3.81
CA CYS A 24 0.85 -9.72 -3.40
C CYS A 24 0.67 -9.32 -1.93
N VAL A 25 1.71 -9.40 -1.10
CA VAL A 25 1.72 -8.80 0.23
C VAL A 25 1.79 -7.28 0.08
N GLN A 26 0.64 -6.67 -0.11
CA GLN A 26 0.46 -5.27 0.20
C GLN A 26 0.43 -5.14 1.72
N PRO A 27 1.29 -4.32 2.34
CA PRO A 27 1.10 -3.98 3.74
C PRO A 27 -0.24 -3.24 3.84
N SER A 28 -1.26 -3.88 4.41
CA SER A 28 -2.49 -3.19 4.75
C SER A 28 -2.14 -2.19 5.86
N ARG A 29 -2.03 -0.92 5.49
CA ARG A 29 -1.87 0.19 6.43
C ARG A 29 -3.21 0.51 7.07
N THR A 30 -3.73 -0.45 7.82
CA THR A 30 -4.87 -0.25 8.71
C THR A 30 -4.48 -0.83 10.06
N THR A 31 -3.49 -0.23 10.69
CA THR A 31 -3.33 -0.34 12.14
C THR A 31 -4.47 0.47 12.74
N GLY A 32 -5.31 -0.15 13.56
CA GLY A 32 -6.65 0.36 13.94
C GLY A 32 -6.73 1.66 14.75
N SER A 33 -5.78 2.58 14.60
CA SER A 33 -5.76 3.91 15.22
C SER A 33 -5.43 5.03 14.21
N ASP A 34 -5.54 4.79 12.90
CA ASP A 34 -5.24 5.80 11.90
C ASP A 34 -6.30 6.91 11.97
N THR A 35 -5.90 8.09 12.43
CA THR A 35 -6.73 9.30 12.41
C THR A 35 -6.59 9.99 11.05
N ILE A 36 -7.53 10.87 10.70
CA ILE A 36 -7.41 11.67 9.46
C ILE A 36 -6.10 12.49 9.40
N TYR A 37 -5.47 12.75 10.55
CA TYR A 37 -4.26 13.53 10.68
C TYR A 37 -2.98 12.77 10.33
N ASP A 38 -3.06 11.46 10.16
CA ASP A 38 -1.92 10.60 9.80
C ASP A 38 -1.69 10.55 8.28
N PHE A 39 -2.64 11.09 7.50
CA PHE A 39 -2.56 11.20 6.05
C PHE A 39 -1.83 12.47 5.60
N LYS A 40 -1.35 12.41 4.35
CA LYS A 40 -0.81 13.58 3.64
C LYS A 40 -1.65 13.81 2.38
N ALA A 41 -1.86 15.08 2.05
CA ALA A 41 -2.61 15.50 0.87
C ALA A 41 -1.69 16.24 -0.10
N LEU A 42 -1.91 16.07 -1.40
CA LEU A 42 -1.24 16.87 -2.41
C LEU A 42 -1.94 18.22 -2.52
N SER A 43 -1.19 19.31 -2.34
CA SER A 43 -1.68 20.68 -2.53
C SER A 43 -1.80 21.02 -4.01
N ILE A 44 -2.51 22.12 -4.29
CA ILE A 44 -2.56 22.76 -5.61
C ILE A 44 -1.17 23.17 -6.11
N ASP A 45 -0.24 23.47 -5.19
CA ASP A 45 1.15 23.83 -5.49
C ASP A 45 2.06 22.61 -5.70
N HIS A 46 1.48 21.41 -5.83
CA HIS A 46 2.19 20.12 -5.92
C HIS A 46 3.05 19.74 -4.70
N GLU A 47 2.84 20.40 -3.56
CA GLU A 47 3.48 20.05 -2.30
C GLU A 47 2.68 18.98 -1.54
N LEU A 48 3.38 18.02 -0.94
CA LEU A 48 2.77 17.00 -0.08
C LEU A 48 2.61 17.53 1.36
N ILE A 49 1.40 17.98 1.70
CA ILE A 49 1.08 18.59 2.99
C ILE A 49 0.60 17.52 3.99
N PRO A 50 1.27 17.33 5.14
CA PRO A 50 0.77 16.45 6.18
C PRO A 50 -0.45 17.07 6.88
N LEU A 51 -1.52 16.30 7.03
CA LEU A 51 -2.74 16.74 7.72
C LEU A 51 -2.54 16.88 9.23
N THR A 52 -1.45 16.31 9.77
CA THR A 52 -1.04 16.44 11.18
C THR A 52 -1.00 17.89 11.66
N LYS A 53 -0.73 18.85 10.76
CA LYS A 53 -0.72 20.29 11.09
C LYS A 53 -2.07 20.83 11.58
N TYR A 54 -3.17 20.13 11.31
CA TYR A 54 -4.52 20.49 11.75
C TYR A 54 -4.99 19.72 13.00
N LYS A 55 -4.14 18.86 13.58
CA LYS A 55 -4.48 18.08 14.78
C LYS A 55 -4.87 19.01 15.93
N GLY A 56 -5.94 18.66 16.64
CA GLY A 56 -6.49 19.47 17.73
C GLY A 56 -7.41 20.62 17.28
N ARG A 57 -7.71 20.72 15.98
CA ARG A 57 -8.72 21.64 15.43
C ARG A 57 -9.90 20.84 14.88
N VAL A 58 -11.05 21.51 14.73
CA VAL A 58 -12.19 20.94 13.98
C VAL A 58 -11.94 21.19 12.50
N CYS A 59 -12.00 20.13 11.69
CA CYS A 59 -11.80 20.18 10.24
C CYS A 59 -13.10 19.84 9.52
N ILE A 60 -13.44 20.61 8.49
CA ILE A 60 -14.51 20.30 7.55
C ILE A 60 -13.84 19.87 6.24
N ILE A 61 -14.10 18.65 5.79
CA ILE A 61 -13.60 18.11 4.52
C ILE A 61 -14.76 18.14 3.54
N VAL A 62 -14.60 18.85 2.43
CA VAL A 62 -15.62 19.02 1.39
C VAL A 62 -15.08 18.51 0.06
N ASN A 63 -15.81 17.60 -0.58
CA ASN A 63 -15.55 17.24 -1.96
C ASN A 63 -16.17 18.31 -2.87
N VAL A 64 -15.35 19.01 -3.65
CA VAL A 64 -15.78 20.07 -4.57
C VAL A 64 -15.54 19.61 -6.00
N ALA A 65 -16.55 19.77 -6.86
CA ALA A 65 -16.46 19.57 -8.30
C ALA A 65 -16.88 20.87 -9.02
N THR A 66 -16.21 21.20 -10.11
CA THR A 66 -16.59 22.33 -10.98
C THR A 66 -17.35 21.79 -12.20
N TYR A 67 -18.33 22.56 -12.68
CA TYR A 67 -19.11 22.27 -13.89
C TYR A 67 -18.47 22.89 -15.12
#